data_AF-A0A484W0B8-F1
#
_entry.id   AF-A0A484W0B8-F1
#
_cell.length_a   1.000
_cell.length_b   1.000
_cell.length_c   1.000
_cell.angle_alpha   90.00
_cell.angle_beta   90.00
_cell.angle_gamma   90.00
#
_symmetry.space_group_name_H-M   'P 1'
#
loop_
_entity.id
_entity.type
_entity.pdbx_description
1 polymer ?
#
loop_
_entity_poly.entity_id
_entity_poly.type
_entity_poly.pdbx_seq_one_letter_code
_entity_poly.pdbx_strand_id
1 'polypeptide(L)'
;MDVMLRGVWLTSSLQRGQVDDIFTQSAARQYGLGNSSLATWPLVETTPYFTRRLFPEVLLAEPNLAGENSVWLNSSRRRLTAFSTCGAALAALMVGSWHHYYNQNWQSGVNVLAQAKAFMDVPPPQGTDEFGNLQLPLLNPVRDATLAYGDYRDHGFLADMGLYQGARVGPYVEQTYIQLLEQRYLPSLMNGLIRDLNIAPPESEEKLAVLRVVRMMEDKSGRNNEAVKQYMARRWSNEFHGQRDIQAQLMVHLDYALEHTDWHAQRQSSGQRCCQPLDPL
;
A
#
# COMPACT_ATOMS: atom_id res chain seq x y z
N MET A 1 49.38 3.77 21.38
CA MET A 1 50.46 3.03 20.73
C MET A 1 51.14 2.25 21.83
N ASP A 2 50.79 0.97 21.96
CA ASP A 2 51.39 0.12 22.98
C ASP A 2 52.76 -0.33 22.47
N VAL A 3 53.81 0.01 23.22
CA VAL A 3 55.17 -0.44 22.91
C VAL A 3 55.27 -1.90 23.33
N MET A 4 55.20 -2.80 22.35
CA MET A 4 55.38 -4.24 22.58
C MET A 4 56.87 -4.57 22.43
N LEU A 5 57.51 -5.04 23.52
CA LEU A 5 58.88 -5.56 23.47
C LEU A 5 58.88 -6.87 22.65
N ARG A 6 59.36 -6.80 21.41
CA ARG A 6 59.32 -7.93 20.44
C ARG A 6 60.35 -9.04 20.74
N GLY A 7 61.37 -8.72 21.54
CA GLY A 7 62.40 -9.65 21.98
C GLY A 7 63.79 -8.99 22.07
N VAL A 8 64.74 -9.68 22.70
CA VAL A 8 66.16 -9.32 22.71
C VAL A 8 66.89 -10.33 21.84
N TRP A 9 67.53 -9.87 20.77
CA TRP A 9 68.21 -10.75 19.84
C TRP A 9 69.71 -10.49 19.84
N LEU A 10 70.48 -11.55 20.06
CA LEU A 10 71.94 -11.53 20.01
C LEU A 10 72.37 -11.97 18.61
N THR A 11 73.18 -11.16 17.93
CA THR A 11 73.67 -11.44 16.58
C THR A 11 75.18 -11.55 16.58
N SER A 12 75.70 -12.52 15.81
CA SER A 12 77.11 -12.58 15.41
C SER A 12 77.18 -12.30 13.90
N SER A 13 77.91 -11.26 13.52
CA SER A 13 77.81 -10.69 12.17
C SER A 13 78.73 -11.35 11.15
N LEU A 14 79.92 -11.80 11.55
CA LEU A 14 80.91 -12.37 10.61
C LEU A 14 81.87 -13.33 11.33
N GLN A 15 81.94 -14.57 10.87
CA GLN A 15 83.07 -15.44 11.18
C GLN A 15 84.09 -15.31 10.05
N ARG A 16 85.18 -14.58 10.29
CA ARG A 16 86.36 -14.65 9.43
C ARG A 16 87.19 -15.83 9.91
N GLY A 17 87.46 -16.80 9.04
CA GLY A 17 88.35 -17.94 9.34
C GLY A 17 89.82 -17.54 9.42
N GLN A 18 90.13 -16.37 9.97
CA GLN A 18 91.49 -15.90 10.17
C GLN A 18 91.94 -16.40 11.54
N VAL A 19 92.90 -17.35 11.56
CA VAL A 19 93.54 -17.78 12.80
C VAL A 19 94.58 -16.73 13.16
N ASP A 20 94.16 -15.71 13.91
CA ASP A 20 95.11 -14.81 14.54
C ASP A 20 95.71 -15.51 15.76
N ASP A 21 96.89 -16.08 15.58
CA ASP A 21 97.67 -16.57 16.72
C ASP A 21 98.40 -15.40 17.38
N ILE A 22 97.76 -14.89 18.42
CA ILE A 22 98.23 -13.77 19.24
C ILE A 22 99.59 -14.10 19.88
N PHE A 23 99.86 -15.37 20.20
CA PHE A 23 101.12 -15.80 20.80
C PHE A 23 102.27 -15.72 19.80
N THR A 24 102.06 -16.23 18.59
CA THR A 24 103.06 -16.17 17.51
C THR A 24 103.35 -14.72 17.10
N GLN A 25 102.33 -13.85 17.05
CA GLN A 25 102.51 -12.42 16.80
C GLN A 25 103.31 -11.73 17.92
N SER A 26 103.05 -12.07 19.18
CA SER A 26 103.77 -11.49 20.33
C SER A 26 105.24 -11.90 20.36
N ALA A 27 105.53 -13.17 20.06
CA ALA A 27 106.90 -13.70 20.02
C ALA A 27 107.71 -13.10 18.87
N ALA A 28 107.11 -12.97 17.66
CA ALA A 28 107.78 -12.36 16.51
C ALA A 28 108.22 -10.91 16.79
N ARG A 29 107.36 -10.12 17.47
CA ARG A 29 107.71 -8.75 17.89
C ARG A 29 108.88 -8.71 18.86
N GLN A 30 108.94 -9.66 19.80
CA GLN A 30 110.00 -9.69 20.82
C GLN A 30 111.39 -9.97 20.23
N TYR A 31 111.47 -10.80 19.19
CA TYR A 31 112.73 -11.17 18.54
C TYR A 31 113.11 -10.28 17.35
N GLY A 32 112.40 -9.17 17.12
CA GLY A 32 112.68 -8.26 16.01
C GLY A 32 112.50 -8.88 14.62
N LEU A 33 111.81 -10.03 14.55
CA LEU A 33 111.45 -10.67 13.30
C LEU A 33 110.35 -9.82 12.67
N GLY A 34 110.67 -9.10 11.60
CA GLY A 34 109.70 -8.26 10.89
C GLY A 34 108.45 -9.07 10.59
N ASN A 35 107.26 -8.50 10.87
CA ASN A 35 105.94 -9.16 10.80
C ASN A 35 105.92 -10.20 9.67
N SER A 36 106.23 -11.45 10.01
CA SER A 36 106.21 -12.51 9.02
C SER A 36 104.72 -12.71 8.80
N SER A 37 104.19 -12.12 7.74
CA SER A 37 102.85 -12.44 7.28
C SER A 37 102.93 -13.91 6.88
N LEU A 38 102.66 -14.82 7.83
CA LEU A 38 102.13 -16.11 7.47
C LEU A 38 101.03 -15.78 6.47
N ALA A 39 101.23 -16.18 5.22
CA ALA A 39 100.25 -15.98 4.17
C ALA A 39 98.97 -16.59 4.71
N THR A 40 98.13 -15.73 5.28
CA THR A 40 96.85 -16.18 5.77
C THR A 40 96.12 -16.41 4.50
N TRP A 41 96.07 -17.67 4.06
CA TRP A 41 95.20 -18.07 2.98
C TRP A 41 93.85 -17.44 3.33
N PRO A 42 93.35 -16.50 2.52
CA PRO A 42 92.01 -16.01 2.77
C PRO A 42 91.15 -17.26 2.62
N LEU A 43 90.62 -17.79 3.74
CA LEU A 43 89.45 -18.64 3.63
C LEU A 43 88.38 -17.69 3.08
N VAL A 44 88.22 -17.75 1.76
CA VAL A 44 87.39 -16.84 0.95
C VAL A 44 85.93 -16.88 1.40
N GLU A 45 85.52 -17.91 2.14
CA GLU A 45 84.17 -18.04 2.63
C GLU A 45 83.95 -17.37 3.98
N THR A 46 83.68 -16.06 3.94
CA THR A 46 82.89 -15.42 4.99
C THR A 46 81.45 -15.90 4.85
N THR A 47 80.98 -16.71 5.79
CA THR A 47 79.60 -17.23 5.79
C THR A 47 78.74 -16.46 6.79
N PRO A 48 77.77 -15.64 6.32
CA PRO A 48 76.81 -15.00 7.19
C PRO A 48 75.77 -16.03 7.64
N TYR A 49 76.03 -16.71 8.75
CA TYR A 49 75.10 -17.72 9.28
C TYR A 49 73.80 -17.10 9.79
N PHE A 50 73.90 -16.02 10.58
CA PHE A 50 72.76 -15.52 11.34
C PHE A 50 71.92 -14.49 10.60
N THR A 51 72.54 -13.52 9.92
CA THR A 51 71.82 -12.45 9.21
C THR A 51 70.95 -12.99 8.07
N ARG A 52 71.36 -14.10 7.45
CA ARG A 52 70.60 -14.76 6.38
C ARG A 52 69.27 -15.34 6.83
N ARG A 53 69.13 -15.76 8.09
CA ARG A 53 67.89 -16.34 8.64
C ARG A 53 67.10 -15.35 9.50
N LEU A 54 67.77 -14.48 10.27
CA LEU A 54 67.10 -13.52 11.16
C LEU A 54 66.09 -12.63 10.42
N PHE A 55 66.50 -12.05 9.28
CA PHE A 55 65.62 -11.14 8.55
C PHE A 55 64.42 -11.85 7.94
N PRO A 56 64.58 -12.89 7.10
CA PRO A 56 63.46 -13.54 6.44
C PRO A 56 62.56 -14.31 7.42
N GLU A 57 63.14 -15.01 8.38
CA GLU A 57 62.41 -16.01 9.19
C GLU A 57 61.92 -15.46 10.54
N VAL A 58 62.51 -14.38 11.07
CA VAL A 58 62.17 -13.86 12.41
C VAL A 58 61.59 -12.44 12.34
N LEU A 59 62.23 -11.53 11.60
CA LEU A 59 61.74 -10.15 11.45
C LEU A 59 60.59 -10.02 10.47
N LEU A 60 60.69 -10.67 9.31
CA LEU A 60 59.75 -10.50 8.20
C LEU A 60 58.67 -11.57 8.17
N ALA A 61 58.95 -12.78 8.66
CA ALA A 61 57.97 -13.87 8.73
C ALA A 61 57.09 -13.81 9.99
N GLU A 62 56.96 -12.66 10.66
CA GLU A 62 56.00 -12.51 11.77
C GLU A 62 54.58 -12.87 11.26
N PRO A 63 54.01 -14.01 11.70
CA PRO A 63 52.61 -14.29 11.42
C PRO A 63 51.79 -13.27 12.23
N ASN A 64 50.79 -12.64 11.58
CA ASN A 64 49.92 -11.58 12.12
C ASN A 64 50.41 -10.12 12.00
N LEU A 65 51.40 -9.80 11.14
CA LEU A 65 51.72 -8.40 10.79
C LEU A 65 50.53 -7.64 10.16
N ALA A 66 49.67 -8.36 9.41
CA ALA A 66 48.42 -7.83 8.92
C ALA A 66 47.36 -7.86 10.04
N GLY A 67 47.36 -6.82 10.88
CA GLY A 67 46.28 -6.60 11.84
C GLY A 67 44.95 -6.29 11.13
N GLU A 68 43.84 -6.67 11.76
CA GLU A 68 42.50 -6.31 11.27
C GLU A 68 42.36 -4.78 11.25
N ASN A 69 41.89 -4.22 10.12
CA ASN A 69 41.66 -2.79 10.01
C ASN A 69 40.45 -2.39 10.88
N SER A 70 40.72 -1.98 12.12
CA SER A 70 39.70 -1.60 13.10
C SER A 70 38.81 -0.44 12.65
N VAL A 71 39.33 0.49 11.83
CA VAL A 71 38.56 1.58 11.24
C VAL A 71 37.55 1.03 10.23
N TRP A 72 38.00 0.13 9.35
CA TRP A 72 37.11 -0.54 8.40
C TRP A 72 36.06 -1.38 9.13
N LEU A 73 36.46 -2.19 10.12
CA LEU A 73 35.55 -3.02 10.91
C LEU A 73 34.47 -2.19 11.61
N ASN A 74 34.86 -1.12 12.30
CA ASN A 74 33.90 -0.24 12.99
C ASN A 74 32.96 0.46 11.99
N SER A 75 33.48 0.93 10.85
CA SER A 75 32.66 1.54 9.81
C SER A 75 31.66 0.54 9.20
N SER A 76 32.09 -0.70 8.99
CA SER A 76 31.27 -1.80 8.46
C SER A 76 30.18 -2.18 9.45
N ARG A 77 30.51 -2.36 10.73
CA ARG A 77 29.55 -2.61 11.80
C ARG A 77 28.52 -1.50 11.92
N ARG A 78 28.94 -0.22 11.90
CA ARG A 78 28.03 0.92 11.97
C ARG A 78 27.09 1.00 10.76
N ARG A 79 27.58 0.69 9.56
CA ARG A 79 26.75 0.60 8.34
C ARG A 79 25.75 -0.54 8.45
N LEU A 80 26.19 -1.73 8.86
CA LEU A 80 25.32 -2.88 9.10
C LEU A 80 24.23 -2.56 10.12
N THR A 81 24.58 -1.99 11.28
CA THR A 81 23.58 -1.60 12.28
C THR A 81 22.61 -0.58 11.74
N ALA A 82 23.08 0.43 10.99
CA ALA A 82 22.21 1.45 10.41
C ALA A 82 21.23 0.85 9.39
N PHE A 83 21.71 -0.03 8.50
CA PHE A 83 20.85 -0.72 7.54
C PHE A 83 19.86 -1.66 8.24
N SER A 84 20.29 -2.39 9.27
CA SER A 84 19.41 -3.25 10.06
C SER A 84 18.34 -2.45 10.80
N THR A 85 18.69 -1.32 11.42
CA THR A 85 17.72 -0.46 12.11
C THR A 85 16.74 0.18 11.13
N CYS A 86 17.22 0.67 9.99
CA CYS A 86 16.35 1.23 8.95
C CYS A 86 15.43 0.14 8.36
N GLY A 87 15.97 -1.05 8.09
CA GLY A 87 15.19 -2.18 7.61
C GLY A 87 14.10 -2.61 8.61
N ALA A 88 14.44 -2.68 9.90
CA ALA A 88 13.47 -2.99 10.95
C ALA A 88 12.37 -1.93 11.06
N ALA A 89 12.73 -0.63 10.96
CA ALA A 89 11.76 0.45 10.98
C ALA A 89 10.81 0.39 9.77
N LEU A 90 11.34 0.16 8.57
CA LEU A 90 10.53 0.00 7.35
C LEU A 90 9.61 -1.22 7.42
N ALA A 91 10.11 -2.34 7.96
CA ALA A 91 9.29 -3.54 8.16
C ALA A 91 8.15 -3.27 9.16
N ALA A 92 8.42 -2.58 10.26
CA ALA A 92 7.40 -2.20 11.24
C ALA A 92 6.34 -1.26 10.63
N LEU A 93 6.77 -0.28 9.83
CA LEU A 93 5.85 0.59 9.10
C LEU A 93 4.98 -0.18 8.10
N MET A 94 5.57 -1.10 7.34
CA MET A 94 4.83 -1.93 6.37
C MET A 94 3.78 -2.79 7.06
N VAL A 95 4.13 -3.47 8.16
CA VAL A 95 3.19 -4.26 8.96
C VAL A 95 2.10 -3.38 9.58
N GLY A 96 2.47 -2.20 10.10
CA GLY A 96 1.53 -1.24 10.66
C GLY A 96 0.52 -0.73 9.63
N SER A 97 1.00 -0.33 8.44
CA SER A 97 0.14 0.10 7.33
C SER A 97 -0.76 -1.02 6.84
N TRP A 98 -0.24 -2.24 6.65
CA TRP A 98 -1.04 -3.40 6.28
C TRP A 98 -2.15 -3.67 7.31
N HIS A 99 -1.80 -3.63 8.60
CA HIS A 99 -2.76 -3.84 9.69
C HIS A 99 -3.84 -2.74 9.72
N HIS A 100 -3.46 -1.49 9.47
CA HIS A 100 -4.40 -0.38 9.37
C HIS A 100 -5.42 -0.59 8.24
N TYR A 101 -4.96 -0.89 7.03
CA TYR A 101 -5.83 -1.16 5.89
C TYR A 101 -6.69 -2.42 6.07
N TYR A 102 -6.14 -3.46 6.69
CA TYR A 102 -6.90 -4.65 7.06
C TYR A 102 -8.07 -4.29 7.99
N ASN A 103 -7.81 -3.50 9.03
CA ASN A 103 -8.83 -3.10 9.98
C ASN A 103 -9.88 -2.18 9.35
N GLN A 104 -9.49 -1.26 8.48
CA GLN A 104 -10.43 -0.41 7.73
C GLN A 104 -11.35 -1.25 6.84
N ASN A 105 -10.78 -2.17 6.04
CA ASN A 105 -11.55 -3.06 5.18
C ASN A 105 -12.49 -3.97 6.00
N TRP A 106 -12.02 -4.49 7.14
CA TRP A 106 -12.85 -5.28 8.06
C TRP A 106 -14.05 -4.48 8.58
N GLN A 107 -13.83 -3.25 9.04
CA GLN A 107 -14.89 -2.37 9.53
C GLN A 107 -15.92 -2.05 8.45
N SER A 108 -15.49 -1.74 7.22
CA SER A 108 -16.40 -1.55 6.08
C SER A 108 -17.24 -2.80 5.81
N GLY A 109 -16.64 -4.00 5.88
CA GLY A 109 -17.36 -5.26 5.75
C GLY A 109 -18.40 -5.49 6.84
N VAL A 110 -18.08 -5.19 8.09
CA VAL A 110 -19.02 -5.25 9.22
C VAL A 110 -20.18 -4.27 9.02
N ASN A 111 -19.91 -3.06 8.53
CA ASN A 111 -20.93 -2.06 8.24
C ASN A 111 -21.90 -2.55 7.15
N VAL A 112 -21.38 -3.08 6.03
CA VAL A 112 -22.24 -3.66 4.98
C VAL A 112 -23.11 -4.80 5.52
N LEU A 113 -22.54 -5.68 6.36
CA LEU A 113 -23.30 -6.78 6.97
C LEU A 113 -24.39 -6.26 7.91
N ALA A 114 -24.11 -5.22 8.70
CA ALA A 114 -25.10 -4.60 9.58
C ALA A 114 -26.24 -3.99 8.76
N GLN A 115 -25.94 -3.32 7.66
CA GLN A 115 -26.95 -2.74 6.77
C GLN A 115 -27.77 -3.80 6.03
N ALA A 116 -27.15 -4.90 5.61
CA ALA A 116 -27.86 -6.03 5.02
C ALA A 116 -28.84 -6.66 6.01
N LYS A 117 -28.46 -6.78 7.29
CA LYS A 117 -29.37 -7.23 8.36
C LYS A 117 -30.51 -6.26 8.59
N ALA A 118 -30.19 -4.96 8.70
CA ALA A 118 -31.21 -3.92 8.83
C ALA A 118 -32.22 -3.95 7.68
N PHE A 119 -31.76 -4.18 6.44
CA PHE A 119 -32.65 -4.37 5.28
C PHE A 119 -33.56 -5.61 5.41
N MET A 120 -33.02 -6.75 5.88
CA MET A 120 -33.81 -7.97 6.05
C MET A 120 -34.87 -7.87 7.17
N ASP A 121 -34.59 -7.06 8.19
CA ASP A 121 -35.51 -6.85 9.32
C ASP A 121 -36.63 -5.86 9.02
N VAL A 122 -36.56 -5.13 7.90
CA VAL A 122 -37.60 -4.15 7.50
C VAL A 122 -38.81 -4.91 6.94
N PRO A 123 -39.99 -4.81 7.59
CA PRO A 123 -41.20 -5.42 7.05
C PRO A 123 -41.59 -4.76 5.72
N PRO A 124 -42.22 -5.50 4.79
CA PRO A 124 -42.68 -4.91 3.54
C PRO A 124 -43.66 -3.76 3.84
N PRO A 125 -43.48 -2.59 3.20
CA PRO A 125 -44.34 -1.44 3.45
C PRO A 125 -45.78 -1.80 3.12
N GLN A 126 -46.69 -1.44 4.03
CA GLN A 126 -48.11 -1.71 3.90
C GLN A 126 -48.81 -0.45 3.35
N GLY A 127 -49.68 -0.63 2.36
CA GLY A 127 -50.45 0.45 1.73
C GLY A 127 -49.85 0.98 0.42
N THR A 128 -50.56 1.92 -0.20
CA THR A 128 -50.13 2.60 -1.43
C THR A 128 -49.22 3.77 -1.06
N ASP A 129 -47.98 3.74 -1.53
CA ASP A 129 -47.04 4.84 -1.38
C ASP A 129 -47.11 5.76 -2.61
N GLU A 130 -47.43 7.04 -2.37
CA GLU A 130 -47.59 8.08 -3.39
C GLU A 130 -46.49 9.16 -3.33
N PHE A 131 -45.63 9.10 -2.30
CA PHE A 131 -44.59 10.10 -2.07
C PHE A 131 -43.19 9.49 -1.90
N GLY A 132 -43.09 8.17 -1.78
CA GLY A 132 -41.86 7.39 -1.66
C GLY A 132 -41.35 7.25 -0.21
N ASN A 133 -42.03 7.86 0.76
CA ASN A 133 -41.57 7.90 2.15
C ASN A 133 -41.64 6.54 2.85
N LEU A 134 -42.58 5.67 2.45
CA LEU A 134 -42.69 4.32 3.01
C LEU A 134 -41.56 3.40 2.53
N GLN A 135 -40.87 3.76 1.43
CA GLN A 135 -39.70 3.02 0.94
C GLN A 135 -38.40 3.42 1.65
N LEU A 136 -38.34 4.56 2.34
CA LEU A 136 -37.10 5.04 2.97
C LEU A 136 -36.45 4.04 3.94
N PRO A 137 -37.19 3.36 4.84
CA PRO A 137 -36.58 2.37 5.74
C PRO A 137 -35.95 1.20 4.99
N LEU A 138 -36.43 0.89 3.78
CA LEU A 138 -35.88 -0.15 2.92
C LEU A 138 -34.68 0.35 2.09
N LEU A 139 -34.72 1.59 1.61
CA LEU A 139 -33.70 2.17 0.73
C LEU A 139 -32.48 2.66 1.48
N ASN A 140 -32.66 3.25 2.68
CA ASN A 140 -31.57 3.84 3.45
C ASN A 140 -30.47 2.82 3.80
N PRO A 141 -30.76 1.60 4.32
CA PRO A 141 -29.71 0.64 4.63
C PRO A 141 -28.91 0.24 3.39
N VAL A 142 -29.58 0.03 2.25
CA VAL A 142 -28.91 -0.38 1.02
C VAL A 142 -28.05 0.75 0.45
N ARG A 143 -28.51 2.01 0.51
CA ARG A 143 -27.69 3.18 0.18
C ARG A 143 -26.48 3.30 1.12
N ASP A 144 -26.68 3.17 2.43
CA ASP A 144 -25.57 3.31 3.38
C ASP A 144 -24.55 2.16 3.20
N ALA A 145 -25.00 0.99 2.73
CA ALA A 145 -24.12 -0.10 2.34
C ALA A 145 -23.31 0.21 1.07
N THR A 146 -23.84 0.95 0.08
CA THR A 146 -23.04 1.37 -1.09
C THR A 146 -21.92 2.34 -0.68
N LEU A 147 -22.18 3.18 0.33
CA LEU A 147 -21.22 4.16 0.83
C LEU A 147 -20.15 3.55 1.75
N ALA A 148 -20.34 2.35 2.28
CA ALA A 148 -19.45 1.75 3.29
C ALA A 148 -18.00 1.51 2.81
N TYR A 149 -17.81 1.31 1.50
CA TYR A 149 -16.49 1.17 0.88
C TYR A 149 -16.06 2.44 0.09
N GLY A 150 -16.88 3.48 0.06
CA GLY A 150 -16.66 4.65 -0.80
C GLY A 150 -16.89 4.34 -2.29
N ASP A 151 -16.38 5.21 -3.17
CA ASP A 151 -16.49 4.97 -4.62
C ASP A 151 -15.51 3.87 -5.06
N TYR A 152 -16.05 2.67 -5.29
CA TYR A 152 -15.26 1.52 -5.70
C TYR A 152 -14.67 1.64 -7.11
N ARG A 153 -15.15 2.59 -7.93
CA ARG A 153 -14.68 2.78 -9.32
C ARG A 153 -13.33 3.50 -9.38
N ASP A 154 -13.03 4.30 -8.36
CA ASP A 154 -11.78 5.05 -8.26
C ASP A 154 -10.59 4.21 -7.74
N HIS A 155 -10.85 2.97 -7.32
CA HIS A 155 -9.86 2.12 -6.65
C HIS A 155 -9.34 1.02 -7.59
N GLY A 156 -8.04 1.05 -7.88
CA GLY A 156 -7.36 0.02 -8.67
C GLY A 156 -7.11 -1.28 -7.89
N PHE A 157 -6.59 -2.31 -8.57
CA PHE A 157 -6.32 -3.64 -7.99
C PHE A 157 -5.36 -3.62 -6.77
N LEU A 158 -4.47 -2.63 -6.69
CA LEU A 158 -3.48 -2.48 -5.61
C LEU A 158 -3.91 -1.47 -4.53
N ALA A 159 -5.17 -1.01 -4.55
CA ALA A 159 -5.71 -0.14 -3.51
C ALA A 159 -5.57 -0.79 -2.13
N ASP A 160 -5.24 0.01 -1.12
CA ASP A 160 -5.08 -0.42 0.27
C ASP A 160 -4.13 -1.63 0.42
N MET A 161 -3.00 -1.61 -0.30
CA MET A 161 -2.03 -2.72 -0.35
C MET A 161 -2.63 -4.04 -0.90
N GLY A 162 -3.69 -3.96 -1.70
CA GLY A 162 -4.40 -5.13 -2.25
C GLY A 162 -5.43 -5.75 -1.30
N LEU A 163 -5.73 -5.09 -0.17
CA LEU A 163 -6.73 -5.56 0.78
C LEU A 163 -8.15 -5.05 0.49
N TYR A 164 -8.29 -4.05 -0.38
CA TYR A 164 -9.57 -3.42 -0.68
C TYR A 164 -10.58 -4.41 -1.28
N GLN A 165 -11.69 -4.67 -0.58
CA GLN A 165 -12.77 -5.57 -1.03
C GLN A 165 -13.94 -4.84 -1.69
N GLY A 166 -13.97 -3.50 -1.66
CA GLY A 166 -15.07 -2.72 -2.22
C GLY A 166 -15.27 -2.92 -3.72
N ALA A 167 -14.19 -3.22 -4.48
CA ALA A 167 -14.29 -3.55 -5.90
C ALA A 167 -15.10 -4.84 -6.17
N ARG A 168 -15.15 -5.76 -5.21
CA ARG A 168 -15.96 -7.00 -5.32
C ARG A 168 -17.36 -6.80 -4.80
N VAL A 169 -17.55 -6.08 -3.68
CA VAL A 169 -18.85 -5.95 -3.01
C VAL A 169 -19.70 -4.81 -3.59
N GLY A 170 -19.06 -3.68 -3.93
CA GLY A 170 -19.69 -2.46 -4.40
C GLY A 170 -20.69 -2.66 -5.53
N PRO A 171 -20.31 -3.32 -6.65
CA PRO A 171 -21.23 -3.56 -7.76
C PRO A 171 -22.52 -4.31 -7.37
N TYR A 172 -22.44 -5.29 -6.46
CA TYR A 172 -23.63 -6.05 -6.05
C TYR A 172 -24.58 -5.22 -5.19
N VAL A 173 -24.02 -4.45 -4.24
CA VAL A 173 -24.84 -3.60 -3.36
C VAL A 173 -25.46 -2.46 -4.16
N GLU A 174 -24.70 -1.83 -5.06
CA GLU A 174 -25.20 -0.79 -5.95
C GLU A 174 -26.27 -1.32 -6.90
N GLN A 175 -26.04 -2.48 -7.53
CA GLN A 175 -27.05 -3.08 -8.41
C GLN A 175 -28.35 -3.37 -7.65
N THR A 176 -28.25 -3.85 -6.41
CA THR A 176 -29.41 -4.08 -5.53
C THR A 176 -30.12 -2.77 -5.21
N TYR A 177 -29.37 -1.71 -4.91
CA TYR A 177 -29.92 -0.39 -4.66
C TYR A 177 -30.68 0.17 -5.88
N ILE A 178 -30.08 0.11 -7.07
CA ILE A 178 -30.72 0.52 -8.34
C ILE A 178 -31.99 -0.29 -8.59
N GLN A 179 -31.96 -1.61 -8.38
CA GLN A 179 -33.15 -2.46 -8.54
C GLN A 179 -34.29 -2.05 -7.59
N LEU A 180 -34.00 -1.72 -6.34
CA LEU A 180 -35.02 -1.24 -5.40
C LEU A 180 -35.58 0.13 -5.82
N LEU A 181 -34.72 1.01 -6.33
CA LEU A 181 -35.16 2.30 -6.87
C LEU A 181 -36.11 2.10 -8.07
N GLU A 182 -35.76 1.21 -8.99
CA GLU A 182 -36.55 0.93 -10.21
C GLU A 182 -37.86 0.19 -9.91
N GLN A 183 -37.85 -0.79 -9.00
CA GLN A 183 -39.01 -1.66 -8.76
C GLN A 183 -39.99 -1.11 -7.74
N ARG A 184 -39.54 -0.24 -6.83
CA ARG A 184 -40.37 0.24 -5.70
C ARG A 184 -40.44 1.75 -5.60
N TYR A 185 -39.28 2.42 -5.56
CA TYR A 185 -39.24 3.86 -5.31
C TYR A 185 -39.85 4.67 -6.46
N LEU A 186 -39.29 4.56 -7.67
CA LEU A 186 -39.78 5.31 -8.82
C LEU A 186 -41.25 4.98 -9.16
N PRO A 187 -41.73 3.71 -9.08
CA PRO A 187 -43.14 3.41 -9.26
C PRO A 187 -44.05 4.06 -8.21
N SER A 188 -43.61 4.15 -6.94
CA SER A 188 -44.36 4.86 -5.91
C SER A 188 -44.53 6.35 -6.22
N LEU A 189 -43.45 7.01 -6.67
CA LEU A 189 -43.50 8.40 -7.11
C LEU A 189 -44.41 8.56 -8.34
N MET A 190 -44.31 7.64 -9.29
CA MET A 190 -45.12 7.66 -10.50
C MET A 190 -46.61 7.50 -10.20
N ASN A 191 -46.99 6.62 -9.27
CA ASN A 191 -48.37 6.46 -8.81
C ASN A 191 -48.92 7.76 -8.23
N GLY A 192 -48.12 8.46 -7.42
CA GLY A 192 -48.47 9.77 -6.88
C GLY A 192 -48.66 10.83 -7.94
N LEU A 193 -47.76 10.90 -8.94
CA LEU A 193 -47.90 11.83 -10.06
C LEU A 193 -49.12 11.52 -10.94
N ILE A 194 -49.44 10.24 -11.18
CA ILE A 194 -50.64 9.86 -11.94
C ILE A 194 -51.91 10.27 -11.18
N ARG A 195 -51.92 10.12 -9.85
CA ARG A 195 -53.01 10.64 -9.03
C ARG A 195 -53.15 12.15 -9.17
N ASP A 196 -52.06 12.91 -9.02
CA ASP A 196 -52.08 14.37 -9.20
C ASP A 196 -52.62 14.76 -10.57
N LEU A 197 -52.20 14.05 -11.63
CA LEU A 197 -52.64 14.29 -13.00
C LEU A 197 -54.15 14.08 -13.16
N ASN A 198 -54.71 13.09 -12.46
CA ASN A 198 -56.14 12.79 -12.47
C ASN A 198 -56.96 13.80 -11.67
N ILE A 199 -56.41 14.37 -10.59
CA ILE A 199 -57.06 15.38 -9.75
C ILE A 199 -56.99 16.78 -10.39
N ALA A 200 -55.91 17.07 -11.12
CA ALA A 200 -55.68 18.39 -11.72
C ALA A 200 -56.79 18.79 -12.72
N PRO A 201 -57.27 20.05 -12.68
CA PRO A 201 -58.32 20.52 -13.58
C PRO A 201 -57.93 20.36 -15.06
N PRO A 202 -58.90 20.06 -15.95
CA PRO A 202 -58.64 19.99 -17.38
C PRO A 202 -58.10 21.34 -17.89
N GLU A 203 -57.17 21.29 -18.83
CA GLU A 203 -56.54 22.47 -19.46
C GLU A 203 -55.80 23.42 -18.50
N SER A 204 -55.48 22.98 -17.29
CA SER A 204 -54.69 23.76 -16.33
C SER A 204 -53.17 23.66 -16.58
N GLU A 205 -52.45 24.73 -16.23
CA GLU A 205 -50.98 24.71 -16.19
C GLU A 205 -50.44 23.64 -15.24
N GLU A 206 -51.16 23.38 -14.14
CA GLU A 206 -50.82 22.34 -13.17
C GLU A 206 -50.81 20.94 -13.81
N LYS A 207 -51.86 20.63 -14.59
CA LYS A 207 -51.95 19.34 -15.29
C LYS A 207 -50.82 19.16 -16.32
N LEU A 208 -50.48 20.23 -17.04
CA LEU A 208 -49.36 20.22 -17.98
C LEU A 208 -48.00 20.06 -17.26
N ALA A 209 -47.83 20.68 -16.09
CA ALA A 209 -46.62 20.54 -15.29
C ALA A 209 -46.45 19.09 -14.81
N VAL A 210 -47.51 18.46 -14.28
CA VAL A 210 -47.48 17.06 -13.84
C VAL A 210 -47.15 16.13 -15.00
N LEU A 211 -47.82 16.31 -16.16
CA LEU A 211 -47.59 15.49 -17.35
C LEU A 211 -46.15 15.60 -17.87
N ARG A 212 -45.57 16.80 -17.82
CA ARG A 212 -44.16 17.02 -18.18
C ARG A 212 -43.23 16.22 -17.25
N VAL A 213 -43.47 16.26 -15.95
CA VAL A 213 -42.65 15.54 -14.96
C VAL A 213 -42.80 14.03 -15.12
N VAL A 214 -44.02 13.52 -15.31
CA VAL A 214 -44.29 12.10 -15.62
C VAL A 214 -43.47 11.64 -16.82
N ARG A 215 -43.53 12.39 -17.94
CA ARG A 215 -42.75 12.08 -19.14
C ARG A 215 -41.25 12.14 -18.87
N MET A 216 -40.78 13.15 -18.14
CA MET A 216 -39.37 13.30 -17.78
C MET A 216 -38.88 12.19 -16.84
N MET A 217 -39.72 11.65 -15.96
CA MET A 217 -39.31 10.49 -15.13
C MET A 217 -39.22 9.20 -15.96
N GLU A 218 -40.00 9.07 -17.03
CA GLU A 218 -40.04 7.87 -17.88
C GLU A 218 -38.92 7.81 -18.92
N ASP A 219 -38.62 8.91 -19.62
CA ASP A 219 -37.67 8.96 -20.74
C ASP A 219 -36.47 9.89 -20.44
N LYS A 220 -35.26 9.32 -20.43
CA LYS A 220 -34.01 10.06 -20.16
C LYS A 220 -33.64 11.02 -21.30
N SER A 221 -34.02 10.75 -22.55
CA SER A 221 -33.56 11.50 -23.74
C SER A 221 -33.91 13.00 -23.72
N GLY A 222 -35.03 13.36 -23.08
CA GLY A 222 -35.49 14.74 -22.91
C GLY A 222 -35.57 15.21 -21.46
N ARG A 223 -34.93 14.49 -20.52
CA ARG A 223 -35.08 14.72 -19.08
C ARG A 223 -34.29 15.93 -18.62
N ASN A 224 -34.98 16.89 -17.99
CA ASN A 224 -34.34 17.91 -17.18
C ASN A 224 -34.41 17.48 -15.70
N ASN A 225 -33.29 16.97 -15.17
CA ASN A 225 -33.21 16.49 -13.79
C ASN A 225 -33.58 17.58 -12.78
N GLU A 226 -33.14 18.82 -12.99
CA GLU A 226 -33.45 19.93 -12.08
C GLU A 226 -34.94 20.27 -12.07
N ALA A 227 -35.62 20.23 -13.22
CA ALA A 227 -37.06 20.47 -13.29
C ALA A 227 -37.85 19.40 -12.51
N VAL A 228 -37.45 18.13 -12.62
CA VAL A 228 -38.07 17.03 -11.86
C VAL A 228 -37.80 17.20 -10.36
N LYS A 229 -36.55 17.47 -9.97
CA LYS A 229 -36.16 17.68 -8.56
C LYS A 229 -36.91 18.86 -7.94
N GLN A 230 -37.02 20.00 -8.63
CA GLN A 230 -37.75 21.15 -8.13
C GLN A 230 -39.25 20.87 -7.95
N TYR A 231 -39.87 20.18 -8.90
CA TYR A 231 -41.26 19.78 -8.78
C TYR A 231 -41.48 18.85 -7.58
N MET A 232 -40.65 17.82 -7.44
CA MET A 232 -40.74 16.86 -6.34
C MET A 232 -40.43 17.51 -4.99
N ALA A 233 -39.45 18.42 -4.92
CA ALA A 233 -39.16 19.20 -3.73
C ALA A 233 -40.38 20.01 -3.26
N ARG A 234 -41.09 20.65 -4.19
CA ARG A 234 -42.32 21.39 -3.87
C ARG A 234 -43.43 20.45 -3.39
N ARG A 235 -43.61 19.31 -4.06
CA ARG A 235 -44.58 18.26 -3.67
C ARG A 235 -44.30 17.75 -2.25
N TRP A 236 -43.07 17.37 -1.95
CA TRP A 236 -42.68 16.90 -0.62
C TRP A 236 -42.70 18.01 0.43
N SER A 237 -42.38 19.25 0.05
CA SER A 237 -42.50 20.38 0.96
C SER A 237 -43.95 20.60 1.40
N ASN A 238 -44.93 20.32 0.53
CA ASN A 238 -46.36 20.47 0.85
C ASN A 238 -46.91 19.31 1.70
N GLU A 239 -46.40 18.10 1.53
CA GLU A 239 -46.85 16.94 2.32
C GLU A 239 -46.10 16.86 3.67
N PHE A 240 -44.77 16.98 3.63
CA PHE A 240 -43.89 16.77 4.78
C PHE A 240 -43.43 18.09 5.39
N HIS A 241 -44.37 19.02 5.60
CA HIS A 241 -44.08 20.32 6.20
C HIS A 241 -43.31 20.18 7.53
N GLY A 242 -42.15 20.83 7.64
CA GLY A 242 -41.28 20.80 8.83
C GLY A 242 -40.41 19.54 8.96
N GLN A 243 -40.57 18.52 8.13
CA GLN A 243 -39.82 17.27 8.19
C GLN A 243 -38.65 17.27 7.18
N ARG A 244 -37.65 18.12 7.45
CA ARG A 244 -36.50 18.33 6.54
C ARG A 244 -35.72 17.05 6.25
N ASP A 245 -35.57 16.17 7.23
CA ASP A 245 -34.79 14.94 7.08
C ASP A 245 -35.41 13.98 6.05
N ILE A 246 -36.74 13.84 6.06
CA ILE A 246 -37.46 13.01 5.09
C ILE A 246 -37.33 13.60 3.68
N GLN A 247 -37.52 14.92 3.54
CA GLN A 247 -37.37 15.60 2.26
C GLN A 247 -35.96 15.43 1.68
N ALA A 248 -34.93 15.55 2.53
CA ALA A 248 -33.53 15.36 2.13
C ALA A 248 -33.27 13.91 1.69
N GLN A 249 -33.73 12.92 2.46
CA GLN A 249 -33.57 11.51 2.10
C GLN A 249 -34.26 11.17 0.77
N LEU A 250 -35.51 11.60 0.59
CA LEU A 250 -36.24 11.42 -0.67
C LEU A 250 -35.51 12.05 -1.85
N MET A 251 -34.97 13.26 -1.66
CA MET A 251 -34.20 13.94 -2.69
C MET A 251 -32.94 13.18 -3.07
N VAL A 252 -32.18 12.67 -2.09
CA VAL A 252 -30.96 11.87 -2.34
C VAL A 252 -31.28 10.61 -3.16
N HIS A 253 -32.35 9.90 -2.82
CA HIS A 253 -32.75 8.71 -3.58
C HIS A 253 -33.24 9.05 -4.99
N LEU A 254 -33.97 10.16 -5.15
CA LEU A 254 -34.44 10.62 -6.45
C LEU A 254 -33.27 11.05 -7.34
N ASP A 255 -32.34 11.84 -6.82
CA ASP A 255 -31.17 12.30 -7.58
C ASP A 255 -30.36 11.11 -8.10
N TYR A 256 -30.08 10.13 -7.22
CA TYR A 256 -29.38 8.92 -7.61
C TYR A 256 -30.12 8.12 -8.69
N ALA A 257 -31.44 7.96 -8.54
CA ALA A 257 -32.27 7.28 -9.53
C ALA A 257 -32.24 8.01 -10.89
N LEU A 258 -32.37 9.34 -10.89
CA LEU A 258 -32.33 10.16 -12.10
C LEU A 258 -30.94 10.20 -12.78
N GLU A 259 -29.87 9.78 -12.11
CA GLU A 259 -28.56 9.63 -12.73
C GLU A 259 -28.40 8.24 -13.37
N HIS A 260 -28.87 7.20 -12.67
CA HIS A 260 -28.54 5.81 -12.96
C HIS A 260 -29.65 5.02 -13.69
N THR A 261 -30.89 5.53 -13.78
CA THR A 261 -32.01 4.81 -14.41
C THR A 261 -32.50 5.43 -15.72
N ASP A 262 -32.98 4.56 -16.61
CA ASP A 262 -33.66 4.88 -17.88
C ASP A 262 -34.70 3.80 -18.22
N TRP A 263 -35.94 4.00 -17.77
CA TRP A 263 -37.04 3.05 -18.00
C TRP A 263 -37.47 2.94 -19.47
N HIS A 264 -37.30 3.99 -20.26
CA HIS A 264 -37.62 3.98 -21.67
C HIS A 264 -36.64 3.09 -22.45
N ALA A 265 -35.34 3.27 -22.24
CA ALA A 265 -34.32 2.38 -22.83
C ALA A 265 -34.50 0.93 -22.36
N GLN A 266 -34.80 0.72 -21.08
CA GLN A 266 -35.02 -0.61 -20.52
C GLN A 266 -36.18 -1.34 -21.21
N ARG A 267 -37.34 -0.68 -21.40
CA ARG A 267 -38.48 -1.28 -22.13
C ARG A 267 -38.19 -1.56 -23.60
N GLN A 268 -37.46 -0.68 -24.30
CA GLN A 268 -37.05 -0.94 -25.69
C GLN A 268 -36.16 -2.18 -25.78
N SER A 269 -35.21 -2.33 -24.85
CA SER A 269 -34.33 -3.49 -24.80
C SER A 269 -35.07 -4.79 -24.41
N SER A 270 -36.03 -4.73 -23.50
CA SER A 270 -36.88 -5.87 -23.11
C SER A 270 -37.82 -6.29 -24.23
N GLY A 271 -38.40 -5.33 -24.95
CA GLY A 271 -39.21 -5.58 -26.15
C GLY A 271 -38.41 -6.24 -27.27
N GLN A 272 -37.14 -5.87 -27.43
CA GLN A 272 -36.22 -6.52 -28.38
C GLN A 272 -35.81 -7.94 -27.96
N ARG A 273 -35.61 -8.21 -26.67
CA ARG A 273 -35.34 -9.58 -26.16
C ARG A 273 -36.54 -10.51 -26.31
N CYS A 274 -37.76 -10.02 -26.20
CA CYS A 274 -38.96 -10.82 -26.50
C CYS A 274 -39.06 -11.27 -27.97
N CYS A 275 -38.33 -10.62 -28.88
CA CYS A 275 -38.30 -10.95 -30.30
C CYS A 275 -37.05 -11.75 -30.71
N GLN A 276 -36.14 -12.09 -29.77
CA GLN A 276 -35.04 -13.01 -30.05
C GLN A 276 -35.47 -14.45 -29.78
N PRO A 277 -35.30 -15.39 -30.72
CA PRO A 277 -35.50 -16.80 -30.44
C PRO A 277 -34.51 -17.22 -29.34
N LEU A 278 -35.03 -17.86 -28.29
CA LEU A 278 -34.22 -18.49 -27.26
C LEU A 278 -33.37 -19.59 -27.90
N ASP A 279 -32.06 -19.37 -27.99
CA ASP A 279 -31.13 -20.43 -28.35
C ASP A 279 -31.10 -21.48 -27.22
N PRO A 280 -31.28 -22.78 -27.52
CA PRO A 280 -31.17 -23.83 -26.52
C PRO A 280 -29.71 -23.97 -26.07
N LEU A 281 -29.52 -24.09 -24.75
CA LEU A 281 -28.26 -24.49 -24.09
C LEU A 281 -27.70 -25.80 -24.66
#